data_AF-A0A517VNQ2-F1
#
_entry.id   AF-A0A517VNQ2-F1
#
_cell.length_a   1.000
_cell.length_b   1.000
_cell.length_c   1.000
_cell.angle_alpha   90.00
_cell.angle_beta   90.00
_cell.angle_gamma   90.00
#
_symmetry.space_group_name_H-M   'P 1'
#
loop_
_entity.id
_entity.type
_entity.pdbx_description
1 polymer ?
#
loop_
_entity_poly.entity_id
_entity_poly.type
_entity_poly.pdbx_seq_one_letter_code
_entity_poly.pdbx_strand_id
1 'polypeptide(L)'
;MNQSEIIEYVTARGANVVLRKFGASQDSETICVLVGSIPVESSTDIQGWEHSIYLDELVGGWSIGFSQFGTTRSLDDVELKKLLDLWIKKPDYKAFRAYEPS
;
A
#
# COMPACT_ATOMS: atom_id res chain seq x y z
N MET A 1 -12.07 -5.38 5.66
CA MET A 1 -12.15 -4.67 4.38
C MET A 1 -11.65 -5.62 3.32
N ASN A 2 -12.37 -5.73 2.20
CA ASN A 2 -11.90 -6.44 1.02
C ASN A 2 -11.15 -5.48 0.07
N GLN A 3 -10.53 -6.04 -0.97
CA GLN A 3 -9.76 -5.30 -1.97
C GLN A 3 -10.56 -4.13 -2.59
N SER A 4 -11.80 -4.37 -3.03
CA SER A 4 -12.65 -3.33 -3.64
C SER A 4 -12.93 -2.17 -2.67
N GLU A 5 -13.23 -2.48 -1.42
CA GLU A 5 -13.47 -1.47 -0.38
C GLU A 5 -12.21 -0.61 -0.12
N ILE A 6 -11.02 -1.20 -0.18
CA ILE A 6 -9.75 -0.46 -0.03
C ILE A 6 -9.56 0.49 -1.22
N ILE A 7 -9.75 -0.01 -2.45
CA ILE A 7 -9.60 0.79 -3.68
C ILE A 7 -10.54 1.99 -3.64
N GLU A 8 -11.82 1.77 -3.35
CA GLU A 8 -12.82 2.84 -3.22
C GLU A 8 -12.43 3.84 -2.12
N TYR A 9 -12.00 3.34 -0.96
CA TYR A 9 -11.67 4.15 0.20
C TYR A 9 -10.50 5.12 -0.07
N VAL A 10 -9.41 4.66 -0.68
CA VAL A 10 -8.23 5.48 -0.93
C VAL A 10 -8.43 6.40 -2.15
N THR A 11 -9.16 5.94 -3.18
CA THR A 11 -9.49 6.76 -4.36
C THR A 11 -10.37 7.95 -3.97
N ALA A 12 -11.36 7.73 -3.08
CA ALA A 12 -12.20 8.81 -2.55
C ALA A 12 -11.42 9.88 -1.77
N ARG A 13 -10.17 9.60 -1.39
CA ARG A 13 -9.26 10.53 -0.67
C ARG A 13 -8.18 11.14 -1.58
N GLY A 14 -8.25 10.88 -2.89
CA GLY A 14 -7.32 11.43 -3.87
C GLY A 14 -6.04 10.64 -4.04
N ALA A 15 -5.94 9.42 -3.50
CA ALA A 15 -4.86 8.50 -3.82
C ALA A 15 -5.10 7.85 -5.19
N ASN A 16 -4.01 7.57 -5.90
CA ASN A 16 -4.04 6.71 -7.07
C ASN A 16 -3.83 5.25 -6.63
N VAL A 17 -4.45 4.32 -7.35
CA VAL A 17 -4.32 2.88 -7.07
C VAL A 17 -3.90 2.15 -8.33
N VAL A 18 -2.90 1.28 -8.19
CA VAL A 18 -2.48 0.35 -9.24
C VAL A 18 -2.53 -1.05 -8.66
N LEU A 19 -3.23 -1.94 -9.34
CA LEU A 19 -3.22 -3.37 -9.00
C LEU A 19 -2.06 -4.04 -9.75
N ARG A 20 -1.21 -4.77 -9.05
CA ARG A 20 -0.14 -5.57 -9.67
C ARG A 20 -0.12 -6.99 -9.11
N LYS A 21 0.16 -7.94 -10.01
CA LYS A 21 0.60 -9.29 -9.65
C LYS A 21 2.12 -9.34 -9.72
N PHE A 22 2.78 -9.62 -8.61
CA PHE A 22 4.23 -9.77 -8.59
C PHE A 22 4.60 -11.23 -8.83
N GLY A 23 4.75 -11.58 -10.11
CA GLY A 23 5.19 -12.92 -10.55
C GLY A 23 4.04 -13.84 -10.97
N ALA A 24 4.37 -14.82 -11.82
CA ALA A 24 3.41 -15.74 -12.42
C ALA A 24 2.82 -16.78 -11.43
N SER A 25 3.33 -16.83 -10.21
CA SER A 25 2.99 -17.82 -9.17
C SER A 25 2.38 -17.22 -7.91
N GLN A 26 2.07 -15.91 -7.89
CA GLN A 26 1.31 -15.32 -6.78
C GLN A 26 -0.20 -15.49 -7.05
N ASP A 27 -0.88 -16.14 -6.11
CA ASP A 27 -2.33 -16.35 -6.16
C ASP A 27 -3.13 -15.07 -5.83
N SER A 28 -2.51 -14.12 -5.12
CA SER A 28 -3.13 -12.86 -4.71
C SER A 28 -2.57 -11.64 -5.46
N GLU A 29 -3.44 -10.67 -5.76
CA GLU A 29 -3.04 -9.36 -6.29
C GLU A 29 -2.55 -8.48 -5.13
N THR A 30 -1.39 -7.86 -5.30
CA THR A 30 -0.91 -6.83 -4.36
C THR A 30 -1.51 -5.48 -4.77
N ILE A 31 -2.15 -4.80 -3.82
CA ILE A 31 -2.68 -3.44 -4.06
C ILE A 31 -1.55 -2.45 -3.85
N CYS A 32 -1.18 -1.70 -4.88
CA CYS A 32 -0.24 -0.58 -4.74
C CYS A 32 -1.05 0.72 -4.57
N VAL A 33 -0.90 1.37 -3.42
CA VAL A 33 -1.51 2.68 -3.14
C VAL A 33 -0.45 3.75 -3.30
N LEU A 34 -0.80 4.77 -4.09
CA LEU A 34 0.09 5.81 -4.56
C LEU A 34 -0.45 7.18 -4.15
N VAL A 35 0.42 8.01 -3.59
CA VAL A 35 0.08 9.37 -3.20
C VAL A 35 0.98 10.33 -3.97
N GLY A 36 0.45 10.90 -5.05
CA GLY A 36 1.20 11.77 -5.96
C GLY A 36 0.95 11.46 -7.43
N SER A 37 1.76 12.07 -8.30
CA SER A 37 1.68 11.86 -9.75
C SER A 37 2.13 10.46 -10.12
N ILE A 38 1.33 9.76 -10.93
CA ILE A 38 1.72 8.51 -11.58
C ILE A 38 2.87 8.85 -12.55
N PRO A 39 4.10 8.30 -12.36
CA PRO A 39 5.17 8.53 -13.31
C PRO A 39 4.76 7.95 -14.68
N VAL A 40 5.05 8.70 -15.74
CA VAL A 40 4.93 8.21 -17.11
C VAL A 40 5.90 7.04 -17.28
N GLU A 41 5.44 5.89 -17.77
CA GLU A 41 6.29 4.72 -17.96
C GLU A 41 7.55 5.10 -18.77
N SER A 42 8.70 5.12 -18.11
CA SER A 42 10.00 5.24 -18.76
C SER A 42 10.70 3.89 -18.75
N SER A 43 11.32 3.51 -19.87
CA SER A 43 12.01 2.23 -20.08
C SER A 43 13.30 2.04 -19.27
N THR A 44 13.63 2.97 -18.39
CA THR A 44 14.84 2.99 -17.58
C THR A 44 14.47 2.88 -16.10
N ASP A 45 14.70 1.69 -15.56
CA ASP A 45 14.52 1.30 -14.15
C ASP A 45 13.08 1.33 -13.61
N ILE A 46 12.77 0.41 -12.68
CA ILE A 46 11.59 0.55 -11.83
C ILE A 46 11.84 1.80 -10.98
N GLN A 47 11.39 2.97 -11.44
CA GLN A 47 11.29 4.11 -10.55
C GLN A 47 10.43 3.65 -9.38
N GLY A 48 11.03 3.57 -8.19
CA GLY A 48 10.26 3.42 -6.97
C GLY A 48 9.26 4.56 -6.98
N TRP A 49 7.98 4.23 -7.09
CA TRP A 49 6.93 5.22 -7.22
C TRP A 49 7.01 6.02 -5.94
N GLU A 50 7.28 7.33 -6.05
CA GLU A 50 7.46 8.14 -4.87
C GLU A 50 6.22 7.99 -4.00
N HIS A 51 6.43 7.61 -2.75
CA HIS A 51 5.34 7.33 -1.83
C HIS A 51 4.38 6.20 -2.26
N SER A 52 4.89 5.10 -2.80
CA SER A 52 4.14 3.85 -2.88
C SER A 52 4.17 3.05 -1.57
N ILE A 53 3.01 2.51 -1.24
CA ILE A 53 2.87 1.41 -0.29
C ILE A 53 2.16 0.24 -0.96
N TYR A 54 2.43 -0.96 -0.46
CA TYR A 54 1.89 -2.21 -0.98
C TYR A 54 1.00 -2.83 0.08
N LEU A 55 -0.18 -3.30 -0.28
CA LEU A 55 -1.05 -4.03 0.63
C LEU A 55 -1.14 -5.48 0.19
N ASP A 56 -0.86 -6.36 1.16
CA ASP A 56 -1.01 -7.80 1.00
C ASP A 56 -2.08 -8.30 1.99
N GLU A 57 -2.98 -9.14 1.49
CA GLU A 57 -4.01 -9.76 2.30
C GLU A 57 -3.39 -10.88 3.14
N LEU A 58 -3.60 -10.83 4.46
CA LEU A 58 -3.15 -11.83 5.42
C LEU A 58 -4.35 -12.44 6.14
N VAL A 59 -4.12 -13.59 6.79
CA VAL A 59 -5.14 -14.17 7.67
C VAL A 59 -5.47 -13.16 8.78
N GLY A 60 -6.72 -12.68 8.79
CA GLY A 60 -7.23 -11.75 9.79
C GLY A 60 -7.00 -10.26 9.49
N GLY A 61 -6.54 -9.88 8.30
CA GLY A 61 -6.35 -8.47 7.97
C GLY A 61 -5.46 -8.20 6.77
N TRP A 62 -4.84 -7.03 6.76
CA TRP A 62 -3.92 -6.59 5.70
C TRP A 62 -2.58 -6.18 6.29
N SER A 63 -1.49 -6.45 5.59
CA SER A 63 -0.19 -5.84 5.89
C SER A 63 0.14 -4.72 4.90
N ILE A 64 0.84 -3.69 5.37
CA ILE A 64 1.37 -2.62 4.53
C ILE A 64 2.88 -2.83 4.37
N GLY A 65 3.34 -3.09 3.15
CA GLY A 65 4.73 -2.98 2.73
C GLY A 65 5.11 -1.53 2.41
N PHE A 66 6.24 -1.07 2.94
CA PHE A 66 6.68 0.32 2.84
C PHE A 66 8.21 0.46 2.82
N SER A 67 8.73 1.54 2.22
CA SER A 67 10.17 1.73 1.99
C SER A 67 10.81 0.53 1.26
N GLN A 68 12.12 0.31 1.37
CA GLN A 68 12.78 -0.77 0.62
C GLN A 68 12.47 -2.18 1.18
N PHE A 69 12.23 -2.32 2.49
CA PHE A 69 12.07 -3.62 3.15
C PHE A 69 11.11 -3.62 4.35
N GLY A 70 10.43 -2.50 4.63
CA GLY A 70 9.52 -2.39 5.77
C GLY A 70 8.22 -3.11 5.49
N THR A 71 7.68 -3.80 6.48
CA THR A 71 6.33 -4.38 6.43
C THR A 71 5.68 -4.31 7.80
N THR A 72 4.38 -4.08 7.85
CA THR A 72 3.63 -4.15 9.11
C THR A 72 3.22 -5.59 9.43
N ARG A 73 2.88 -5.86 10.69
CA ARG A 73 2.03 -7.00 11.05
C ARG A 73 0.67 -6.90 10.35
N SER A 74 -0.13 -7.96 10.46
CA SER A 74 -1.54 -7.92 10.06
C SER A 74 -2.28 -6.81 10.84
N LEU A 75 -2.97 -5.95 10.10
CA LEU A 75 -3.75 -4.81 10.57
C LEU A 75 -5.23 -5.12 10.45
N ASP A 76 -5.99 -4.78 11.47
CA ASP A 76 -7.46 -4.76 11.35
C ASP A 76 -7.94 -3.58 10.49
N ASP A 77 -9.24 -3.54 10.18
CA ASP A 77 -9.83 -2.51 9.34
C ASP A 77 -9.69 -1.09 9.91
N VAL A 78 -9.67 -0.93 11.23
CA VAL A 78 -9.56 0.37 11.89
C VAL A 78 -8.13 0.89 11.81
N GLU A 79 -7.16 0.02 12.10
CA GLU A 79 -5.74 0.31 11.98
C GLU A 79 -5.36 0.61 10.53
N LEU A 80 -5.85 -0.20 9.60
CA LEU A 80 -5.61 -0.04 8.18
C LEU A 80 -6.10 1.33 7.68
N LYS A 81 -7.36 1.68 7.96
CA LYS A 81 -7.93 2.98 7.57
C LYS A 81 -7.12 4.14 8.14
N LYS A 82 -6.76 4.08 9.42
CA LYS A 82 -5.97 5.11 10.08
C LYS A 82 -4.60 5.29 9.40
N LEU A 83 -3.93 4.20 9.06
CA LEU A 83 -2.62 4.24 8.40
C LEU A 83 -2.71 4.75 6.96
N LEU A 84 -3.75 4.36 6.22
CA LEU A 84 -4.03 4.88 4.88
C LEU A 84 -4.34 6.38 4.91
N ASP A 85 -5.17 6.85 5.85
CA ASP A 85 -5.46 8.28 6.03
C ASP A 85 -4.19 9.09 6.32
N LEU A 86 -3.34 8.59 7.23
CA LEU A 86 -2.06 9.23 7.55
C LEU A 86 -1.15 9.28 6.32
N TRP A 87 -1.05 8.17 5.59
CA TRP A 87 -0.24 8.07 4.39
C TRP A 87 -0.67 9.06 3.31
N ILE A 88 -1.97 9.08 2.99
CA ILE A 88 -2.53 9.95 1.94
C ILE A 88 -2.38 11.43 2.30
N LYS A 89 -2.55 11.77 3.58
CA LYS A 89 -2.42 13.16 4.04
C LYS A 89 -0.97 13.63 4.10
N LYS A 90 -0.07 12.76 4.56
CA LYS A 90 1.36 13.07 4.73
C LYS A 90 2.17 11.78 4.60
N PRO A 91 2.72 11.50 3.40
CA PRO A 91 3.50 10.29 3.17
C PRO A 91 4.80 10.26 4.01
N ASP A 92 4.75 9.66 5.20
CA ASP A 92 5.89 9.46 6.08
C ASP A 92 5.94 8.01 6.55
N TYR A 93 6.92 7.27 6.04
CA TYR A 93 7.12 5.85 6.37
C TYR A 93 7.34 5.60 7.87
N LYS A 94 7.75 6.61 8.64
CA LYS A 94 7.88 6.49 10.10
C LYS A 94 6.56 6.17 10.78
N ALA A 95 5.42 6.51 10.16
CA ALA A 95 4.09 6.19 10.70
C ALA A 95 3.84 4.67 10.80
N PHE A 96 4.51 3.87 9.96
CA PHE A 96 4.32 2.41 9.91
C PHE A 96 5.23 1.65 10.87
N ARG A 97 6.34 2.25 11.34
CA ARG A 97 7.32 1.58 12.23
C ARG A 97 6.73 1.05 13.53
N ALA A 98 5.70 1.72 14.05
CA ALA A 98 5.01 1.27 15.27
C ALA A 98 4.20 -0.03 15.07
N TYR A 99 4.06 -0.49 13.82
CA TYR A 99 3.31 -1.67 13.43
C TYR A 99 4.20 -2.74 12.78
N GLU A 100 5.53 -2.58 12.79
CA GLU A 100 6.43 -3.64 12.35
C GLU A 100 6.27 -4.89 13.25
N PRO A 101 6.39 -6.12 12.69
CA PRO A 101 6.39 -7.34 13.49
C PRO A 101 7.45 -7.27 14.60
N SER A 102 7.06 -7.69 15.81
CA SER A 102 7.98 -7.78 16.96
C SER A 102 9.01 -8.87 16.80
#